data_AF-A0A848KQI3-F1
#
_entry.id   AF-A0A848KQI3-F1
#
_cell.length_a   1.000
_cell.length_b   1.000
_cell.length_c   1.000
_cell.angle_alpha   90.00
_cell.angle_beta   90.00
_cell.angle_gamma   90.00
#
_symmetry.space_group_name_H-M   'P 1'
#
loop_
_entity.id
_entity.type
_entity.pdbx_description
1 polymer ?
#
loop_
_entity_poly.entity_id
_entity_poly.type
_entity_poly.pdbx_seq_one_letter_code
_entity_poly.pdbx_strand_id
1 'polypeptide(L)' 'MAKEIDRIRARSAIETIRESPVILLVALLPVAAVFGLVWWLVGLPTAIVGLLIGAVVVVVGGKFLK' A
#
# COMPACT_ATOMS: atom_id res chain seq x y z
N MET A 1 -5.04 12.47 -18.16
CA MET A 1 -5.83 11.23 -18.01
C MET A 1 -5.59 10.71 -16.61
N ALA A 2 -6.59 10.74 -15.73
CA ALA A 2 -6.50 9.92 -14.52
C ALA A 2 -6.42 8.47 -15.02
N LYS A 3 -5.42 7.70 -14.58
CA LYS A 3 -5.35 6.27 -14.88
C LYS A 3 -6.44 5.61 -14.04
N GLU A 4 -7.66 5.58 -14.57
CA GLU A 4 -8.73 4.82 -13.93
C GLU A 4 -8.24 3.39 -13.72
N ILE A 5 -8.44 2.88 -12.51
CA ILE A 5 -8.07 1.51 -12.19
C ILE A 5 -8.88 0.61 -13.11
N ASP A 6 -8.20 0.00 -14.08
CA ASP A 6 -8.81 -0.96 -14.97
C ASP A 6 -9.28 -2.16 -14.14
N ARG A 7 -10.59 -2.41 -14.21
CA ARG A 7 -11.25 -3.54 -13.53
C ARG A 7 -10.59 -4.88 -13.89
N ILE A 8 -10.09 -5.03 -15.11
CA ILE A 8 -9.39 -6.24 -15.56
C ILE A 8 -8.09 -6.38 -14.76
N ARG A 9 -7.26 -5.33 -14.69
CA ARG A 9 -6.02 -5.36 -13.90
C ARG A 9 -6.26 -5.64 -12.43
N ALA A 10 -7.28 -5.02 -11.84
CA ALA A 10 -7.64 -5.27 -10.45
C ALA A 10 -8.03 -6.73 -10.20
N ARG A 11 -8.82 -7.34 -11.11
CA ARG A 11 -9.18 -8.76 -11.03
C ARG A 11 -7.96 -9.67 -11.21
N SER A 12 -7.09 -9.38 -12.18
CA SER A 12 -5.86 -10.16 -12.38
C SER A 12 -4.92 -10.10 -11.19
N ALA A 13 -4.82 -8.94 -10.52
CA ALA A 13 -4.03 -8.81 -9.29
C ALA A 13 -4.58 -9.68 -8.15
N ILE A 14 -5.91 -9.71 -7.98
CA ILE A 14 -6.56 -10.58 -6.99
C ILE A 14 -6.32 -12.06 -7.31
N GLU A 15 -6.42 -12.45 -8.59
CA GLU A 15 -6.16 -13.83 -8.99
C GLU A 15 -4.71 -14.24 -8.73
N THR A 16 -3.76 -13.32 -8.95
CA THR A 16 -2.34 -13.55 -8.64
C THR A 16 -2.11 -13.80 -7.14
N ILE A 17 -2.80 -13.05 -6.28
CA ILE A 17 -2.73 -13.24 -4.83
C ILE A 17 -3.33 -14.60 -4.43
N ARG A 18 -4.40 -15.04 -5.09
CA ARG A 18 -5.04 -16.34 -4.82
C ARG A 18 -4.18 -17.51 -5.27
N GLU A 19 -3.51 -17.39 -6.41
CA GLU A 19 -2.60 -18.41 -6.94
C GLU A 19 -1.35 -18.56 -6.07
N SER A 20 -0.80 -17.44 -5.57
CA SER A 20 0.39 -17.45 -4.71
C SER A 20 0.25 -16.43 -3.58
N PRO A 21 -0.23 -16.82 -2.38
CA PRO A 21 -0.40 -15.88 -1.27
C PRO A 21 0.93 -15.29 -0.78
N VAL A 22 2.06 -15.94 -1.08
CA VAL A 22 3.41 -15.44 -0.78
C VAL A 22 3.68 -14.12 -1.50
N ILE A 23 3.13 -13.91 -2.70
CA ILE A 23 3.33 -12.67 -3.45
C ILE A 23 2.80 -11.45 -2.70
N LEU A 24 1.71 -11.62 -1.94
CA LEU A 24 1.13 -10.56 -1.13
C LEU A 24 2.09 -10.15 -0.01
N LEU A 25 2.71 -11.14 0.65
CA LEU A 25 3.70 -10.88 1.71
C LEU A 25 4.89 -10.10 1.16
N VAL A 26 5.42 -10.54 0.02
CA VAL A 26 6.56 -9.86 -0.63
C VAL A 26 6.19 -8.44 -1.06
N ALA A 27 4.99 -8.25 -1.62
CA ALA A 27 4.50 -6.93 -2.01
C ALA A 27 4.32 -5.98 -0.81
N LEU A 28 3.96 -6.51 0.36
CA LEU A 28 3.79 -5.74 1.60
C LEU A 28 5.08 -5.51 2.38
N LEU A 29 6.17 -6.24 2.10
CA LEU A 29 7.45 -6.11 2.83
C LEU A 29 7.96 -4.67 2.95
N PRO A 30 7.98 -3.84 1.88
CA PRO A 30 8.47 -2.47 2.00
C PRO A 30 7.63 -1.62 2.96
N VAL A 31 6.29 -1.81 2.92
CA VAL A 31 5.36 -1.10 3.81
C VAL A 31 5.57 -1.54 5.25
N ALA A 32 5.71 -2.85 5.48
CA ALA A 32 5.97 -3.41 6.80
C ALA A 32 7.32 -2.93 7.38
N ALA A 33 8.37 -2.82 6.55
CA ALA A 33 9.67 -2.32 6.98
C ALA A 33 9.60 -0.84 7.40
N VAL A 34 8.98 0.01 6.60
CA VAL A 34 8.78 1.43 6.93
C VAL A 34 7.92 1.57 8.18
N PHE A 35 6.82 0.83 8.28
CA PHE A 35 5.96 0.86 9.45
C PHE A 35 6.69 0.41 10.72
N GLY A 36 7.45 -0.69 10.66
CA GLY A 36 8.23 -1.19 11.79
C GLY A 36 9.27 -0.18 12.26
N LEU A 37 9.92 0.52 11.32
CA LEU A 37 10.88 1.57 11.65
C LEU A 37 10.20 2.76 12.34
N VAL A 38 9.08 3.25 11.80
CA VAL A 38 8.33 4.36 12.39
C VAL A 38 7.79 3.97 13.77
N TRP A 39 7.20 2.79 13.89
CA TRP A 39 6.70 2.26 15.17
C TRP A 39 7.81 2.21 16.22
N TRP A 40 8.99 1.71 15.88
CA TRP A 40 10.11 1.64 16.81
C TRP A 40 10.56 3.03 17.29
N LEU A 41 10.49 4.06 16.45
CA LEU A 41 10.98 5.41 16.76
C LEU A 41 9.97 6.28 17.51
N VAL A 42 8.68 6.21 17.15
CA VAL A 42 7.67 7.16 17.65
C VAL A 42 6.48 6.51 18.37
N GLY A 43 6.44 5.18 18.46
CA GLY A 43 5.38 4.42 19.10
C GLY A 43 4.25 3.98 18.17
N LEU A 44 3.38 3.08 18.67
CA LEU A 44 2.34 2.43 17.86
C LEU A 44 1.23 3.39 17.38
N PRO A 45 0.66 4.28 18.24
CA PRO A 45 -0.45 5.13 17.82
C PRO A 45 -0.07 6.09 16.68
N THR A 46 1.11 6.68 16.77
CA THR A 46 1.67 7.60 15.77
C THR A 46 2.00 6.87 14.47
N ALA A 47 2.56 5.67 14.53
CA ALA A 47 2.84 4.86 13.35
C ALA A 47 1.56 4.48 12.57
N ILE A 48 0.48 4.13 13.28
CA ILE A 48 -0.82 3.83 12.66
C ILE A 48 -1.39 5.07 11.95
N VAL A 49 -1.40 6.22 12.63
CA VAL A 49 -1.85 7.49 12.03
C VAL A 49 -1.02 7.84 10.80
N GLY A 50 0.30 7.68 10.88
CA GLY A 50 1.21 7.91 9.76
C GLY A 50 0.91 6.99 8.56
N LEU A 51 0.63 5.71 8.80
CA LEU A 51 0.25 4.75 7.76
C LEU A 51 -1.06 5.15 7.06
N LEU A 52 -2.06 5.56 7.84
CA LEU A 52 -3.36 6.01 7.32
C LEU A 52 -3.22 7.27 6.46
N ILE A 53 -2.50 8.28 6.97
CA ILE A 53 -2.23 9.52 6.22
C ILE A 53 -1.44 9.20 4.95
N GLY A 54 -0.39 8.38 5.04
CA GLY A 54 0.41 7.95 3.90
C GLY A 54 -0.44 7.23 2.84
N ALA A 55 -1.33 6.33 3.25
CA ALA A 55 -2.23 5.64 2.35
C ALA A 55 -3.17 6.61 1.62
N VAL A 56 -3.77 7.57 2.33
CA VAL A 56 -4.60 8.62 1.73
C VAL A 56 -3.79 9.47 0.75
N VAL A 57 -2.57 9.87 1.13
CA VAL A 57 -1.68 10.67 0.27
C VAL A 57 -1.26 9.90 -0.97
N VAL A 58 -1.00 8.60 -0.90
CA VAL A 58 -0.67 7.80 -2.10
C VAL A 58 -1.88 7.68 -3.03
N VAL A 59 -3.07 7.40 -2.47
CA VAL A 59 -4.31 7.25 -3.24
C VAL A 59 -4.73 8.57 -3.90
N VAL A 60 -4.62 9.68 -3.17
CA VAL A 60 -5.01 11.02 -3.65
C VAL A 60 -3.89 11.66 -4.46
N GLY A 61 -2.64 11.54 -4.03
CA GLY A 61 -1.45 12.12 -4.65
C GLY A 61 -1.07 11.46 -5.98
N GLY A 62 -1.35 10.16 -6.17
CA GLY A 62 -1.29 9.53 -7.50
C GLY A 62 -2.22 10.18 -8.54
N LYS A 63 -3.22 10.97 -8.10
CA LYS A 63 -4.07 11.80 -8.95
C LYS A 63 -3.40 13.13 -9.37
N PHE A 64 -2.40 13.58 -8.62
CA PHE A 64 -1.72 14.89 -8.78
C PHE A 64 -0.28 14.79 -9.29
N LEU A 65 0.37 13.63 -9.19
CA LEU A 65 1.64 13.32 -9.85
C LEU A 65 1.34 13.02 -11.34
N LYS A 66 1.22 14.08 -12.15
CA LYS A 66 1.14 14.01 -13.62
C LYS A 66 2.51 14.10 -14.24
#